data_AF-A0A970WZL6-F1
#
_entry.id   AF-A0A970WZL6-F1
#
_cell.length_a   1.000
_cell.length_b   1.000
_cell.length_c   1.000
_cell.angle_alpha   90.00
_cell.angle_beta   90.00
_cell.angle_gamma   90.00
#
_symmetry.space_group_name_H-M   'P 1'
#
loop_
_entity.id
_entity.type
_entity.pdbx_description
1 polymer ?
#
loop_
_entity_poly.entity_id
_entity_poly.type
_entity_poly.pdbx_seq_one_letter_code
_entity_poly.pdbx_strand_id
1 'polypeptide(L)'
;WEQNGGVRGRVFMPAIEFPAGLITTLDSIQWLEQQIVREAGLELAFEGQRWGDLVRVARRMNKEGRDGFQYFYNDNIKKKYDRANIPAPGFTADEKSWYLPFYE
;
A
#
# COMPACT_ATOMS: atom_id res chain seq x y z
N TRP A 1 15.60 -11.44 15.33
CA TRP A 1 15.23 -12.74 14.72
C TRP A 1 15.11 -13.81 15.80
N GLU A 2 16.03 -13.88 16.76
CA GLU A 2 16.03 -14.86 17.86
C GLU A 2 14.73 -14.92 18.68
N GLN A 3 14.02 -13.81 18.84
CA GLN A 3 12.81 -13.72 19.65
C GLN A 3 11.52 -14.06 18.88
N ASN A 4 11.60 -14.39 17.58
CA ASN A 4 10.44 -14.69 16.72
C ASN A 4 9.31 -13.64 16.71
N GLY A 5 9.57 -12.40 17.14
CA GLY A 5 8.55 -11.34 17.26
C GLY A 5 8.10 -10.68 15.96
N GLY A 6 8.64 -11.10 14.81
CA GLY A 6 8.37 -10.45 13.51
C GLY A 6 8.83 -8.99 13.45
N VAL A 7 8.44 -8.27 12.38
CA VAL A 7 8.83 -6.87 12.14
C VAL A 7 8.31 -5.95 13.25
N ARG A 8 7.02 -6.09 13.61
CA ARG A 8 6.36 -5.27 14.65
C ARG A 8 6.90 -5.55 16.05
N GLY A 9 7.06 -6.81 16.42
CA GLY A 9 7.56 -7.17 17.75
C GLY A 9 9.01 -6.75 17.96
N ARG A 10 9.84 -6.68 16.89
CA ARG A 10 11.21 -6.14 16.97
C ARG A 10 11.25 -4.69 17.46
N VAL A 11 10.20 -3.91 17.18
CA VAL A 11 10.07 -2.51 17.59
C VAL A 11 9.02 -2.33 18.71
N PHE A 12 8.73 -3.40 19.45
CA PHE A 12 7.79 -3.42 20.58
C PHE A 12 6.37 -2.96 20.23
N MET A 13 5.98 -3.07 18.96
CA MET A 13 4.60 -2.81 18.55
C MET A 13 3.72 -4.05 18.75
N PRO A 14 2.47 -3.88 19.22
CA PRO A 14 1.54 -4.99 19.38
C PRO A 14 1.13 -5.56 18.01
N ALA A 15 0.70 -6.82 18.03
CA ALA A 15 0.05 -7.45 16.88
C ALA A 15 -1.22 -6.68 16.48
N ILE A 16 -1.56 -6.73 15.20
CA ILE A 16 -2.79 -6.13 14.68
C ILE A 16 -3.84 -7.23 14.64
N GLU A 17 -4.93 -7.03 15.35
CA GLU A 17 -6.06 -7.96 15.35
C GLU A 17 -6.90 -7.80 14.08
N PHE A 18 -7.42 -8.91 13.57
CA PHE A 18 -8.35 -8.88 12.44
C PHE A 18 -9.67 -8.23 12.87
N PRO A 19 -10.21 -7.26 12.11
CA PRO A 19 -11.50 -6.68 12.42
C PRO A 19 -12.63 -7.70 12.24
N ALA A 20 -13.64 -7.64 13.12
CA ALA A 20 -14.78 -8.57 13.11
C ALA A 20 -15.66 -8.50 11.86
N GLY A 21 -15.54 -7.42 11.07
CA GLY A 21 -16.32 -7.20 9.83
C GLY A 21 -15.81 -7.95 8.60
N LEU A 22 -14.72 -8.71 8.71
CA LEU A 22 -14.18 -9.51 7.61
C LEU A 22 -14.91 -10.86 7.58
N ILE A 23 -15.87 -10.99 6.67
CA ILE A 23 -16.79 -12.15 6.64
C ILE A 23 -16.18 -13.29 5.81
N THR A 24 -15.53 -12.97 4.70
CA THR A 24 -14.97 -13.98 3.80
C THR A 24 -13.45 -14.10 3.93
N THR A 25 -12.91 -15.26 3.55
CA THR A 25 -11.45 -15.44 3.43
C THR A 25 -10.82 -14.42 2.49
N LEU A 26 -11.54 -14.03 1.44
CA LEU A 26 -11.08 -13.02 0.50
C LEU A 26 -10.93 -11.66 1.17
N ASP A 27 -11.92 -11.23 1.97
CA ASP A 27 -11.86 -9.97 2.72
C ASP A 27 -10.62 -9.95 3.65
N SER A 28 -10.39 -11.06 4.36
CA SER A 28 -9.24 -11.24 5.24
C SER A 28 -7.90 -11.17 4.50
N ILE A 29 -7.78 -11.82 3.34
CA ILE A 29 -6.56 -11.77 2.51
C ILE A 29 -6.30 -10.35 2.02
N GLN A 30 -7.35 -9.65 1.54
CA GLN A 30 -7.22 -8.29 1.04
C GLN A 30 -6.85 -7.30 2.15
N TRP A 31 -7.47 -7.43 3.32
CA TRP A 31 -7.14 -6.61 4.48
C TRP A 31 -5.71 -6.87 4.96
N LEU A 32 -5.30 -8.14 5.06
CA LEU A 32 -3.95 -8.52 5.51
C LEU A 32 -2.89 -7.99 4.55
N GLU A 33 -3.09 -8.07 3.24
CA GLU A 33 -2.16 -7.47 2.27
C GLU A 33 -1.97 -5.97 2.52
N GLN A 34 -3.06 -5.23 2.75
CA GLN A 34 -2.96 -3.80 3.04
C GLN A 34 -2.17 -3.53 4.32
N GLN A 35 -2.32 -4.37 5.36
CA GLN A 35 -1.52 -4.24 6.58
C GLN A 35 -0.05 -4.56 6.34
N ILE A 36 0.27 -5.60 5.55
CA ILE A 36 1.65 -5.96 5.19
C ILE A 36 2.29 -4.82 4.38
N VAL A 37 1.61 -4.29 3.36
CA VAL A 37 2.15 -3.19 2.54
C VAL A 37 2.30 -1.92 3.37
N ARG A 38 1.41 -1.66 4.34
CA ARG A 38 1.56 -0.56 5.29
C ARG A 38 2.81 -0.74 6.14
N GLU A 39 3.01 -1.92 6.73
CA GLU A 39 4.16 -2.21 7.58
C GLU A 39 5.48 -2.16 6.79
N ALA A 40 5.51 -2.72 5.57
CA ALA A 40 6.66 -2.61 4.66
C ALA A 40 6.98 -1.15 4.32
N GLY A 41 5.97 -0.29 4.16
CA GLY A 41 6.18 1.14 3.93
C GLY A 41 6.76 1.90 5.13
N LEU A 42 6.56 1.40 6.35
CA LEU A 42 7.16 1.96 7.57
C LEU A 42 8.58 1.42 7.77
N GLU A 43 8.75 0.11 7.61
CA GLU A 43 10.02 -0.60 7.81
C GLU A 43 11.07 -0.19 6.77
N LEU A 44 10.68 -0.15 5.49
CA LEU A 44 11.57 0.08 4.35
C LEU A 44 11.44 1.52 3.82
N ALA A 45 11.10 2.45 4.72
CA ALA A 45 10.96 3.85 4.38
C ALA A 45 12.29 4.39 3.84
N PHE A 46 12.23 5.09 2.71
CA PHE A 46 13.40 5.64 2.00
C PHE A 46 14.36 4.59 1.39
N GLU A 47 13.94 3.32 1.29
CA GLU A 47 14.73 2.23 0.67
C GLU A 47 14.24 1.86 -0.76
N GLY A 48 13.42 2.71 -1.37
CA GLY A 48 12.99 2.56 -2.78
C GLY A 48 11.87 1.54 -3.04
N GLN A 49 11.41 0.79 -2.03
CA GLN A 49 10.40 -0.28 -2.23
C GLN A 49 8.96 0.24 -2.39
N ARG A 50 8.66 1.41 -1.80
CA ARG A 50 7.27 1.88 -1.62
C ARG A 50 6.49 2.01 -2.93
N TRP A 51 7.12 2.49 -4.00
CA TRP A 51 6.43 2.68 -5.28
C TRP A 51 6.02 1.35 -5.90
N GLY A 52 6.95 0.40 -5.97
CA GLY A 52 6.73 -0.92 -6.56
C GLY A 52 5.62 -1.68 -5.86
N ASP A 53 5.57 -1.66 -4.52
CA ASP A 53 4.51 -2.31 -3.76
C ASP A 53 3.13 -1.73 -4.05
N LEU A 54 3.00 -0.41 -4.05
CA LEU A 54 1.72 0.25 -4.30
C LEU A 54 1.21 -0.03 -5.71
N VAL A 55 2.08 0.13 -6.72
CA VAL A 55 1.71 -0.09 -8.13
C VAL A 55 1.39 -1.57 -8.40
N ARG A 56 2.19 -2.51 -7.88
CA ARG A 56 1.95 -3.95 -8.08
C ARG A 56 0.60 -4.37 -7.51
N VAL A 57 0.25 -3.90 -6.31
CA VAL A 57 -1.04 -4.21 -5.68
C VAL A 57 -2.19 -3.55 -6.44
N ALA A 58 -2.08 -2.27 -6.79
CA ALA A 58 -3.10 -1.56 -7.55
C ALA A 58 -3.43 -2.21 -8.89
N ARG A 59 -2.40 -2.65 -9.63
CA ARG A 59 -2.58 -3.36 -10.91
C ARG A 59 -3.24 -4.71 -10.74
N ARG A 60 -2.91 -5.43 -9.66
CA ARG A 60 -3.60 -6.68 -9.32
C ARG A 60 -5.07 -6.40 -8.99
N MET A 61 -5.37 -5.36 -8.21
CA MET A 61 -6.73 -4.93 -7.92
C MET A 61 -7.53 -4.62 -9.18
N ASN A 62 -6.96 -3.87 -10.13
CA ASN A 62 -7.59 -3.60 -11.42
C ASN A 62 -7.92 -4.89 -12.19
N LYS A 63 -6.98 -5.85 -12.23
CA LYS A 63 -7.21 -7.17 -12.89
C LYS A 63 -8.31 -7.99 -12.23
N GLU A 64 -8.56 -7.78 -10.94
CA GLU A 64 -9.63 -8.41 -10.18
C GLU A 64 -10.96 -7.63 -10.25
N GLY A 65 -11.03 -6.55 -11.03
CA GLY A 65 -12.22 -5.70 -11.15
C GLY A 65 -12.45 -4.77 -9.96
N ARG A 66 -11.44 -4.55 -9.13
CA ARG A 66 -11.45 -3.61 -7.99
C ARG A 66 -10.81 -2.28 -8.37
N ASP A 67 -11.06 -1.24 -7.58
CA ASP A 67 -10.51 0.10 -7.83
C ASP A 67 -9.06 0.22 -7.33
N GLY A 68 -8.10 -0.12 -8.20
CA GLY A 68 -6.68 0.03 -7.92
C GLY A 68 -6.22 1.48 -7.86
N PHE A 69 -6.88 2.40 -8.57
CA PHE A 69 -6.54 3.82 -8.55
C PHE A 69 -6.86 4.46 -7.20
N GLN A 70 -8.04 4.15 -6.63
CA GLN A 70 -8.40 4.56 -5.28
C GLN A 70 -7.35 4.12 -4.25
N TYR A 71 -6.93 2.85 -4.31
CA TYR A 71 -5.88 2.33 -3.43
C TYR A 71 -4.53 3.03 -3.64
N PHE A 72 -4.04 3.09 -4.88
CA PHE A 72 -2.73 3.67 -5.20
C PHE A 72 -2.67 5.15 -4.85
N TYR A 73 -3.61 5.93 -5.39
CA TYR A 73 -3.52 7.38 -5.36
C TYR A 73 -4.20 7.95 -4.11
N ASN A 74 -5.51 7.79 -3.97
CA ASN A 74 -6.27 8.44 -2.91
C ASN A 74 -5.90 7.92 -1.51
N ASP A 75 -5.73 6.60 -1.37
CA ASP A 75 -5.51 5.99 -0.07
C ASP A 75 -4.05 6.01 0.39
N ASN A 76 -3.09 6.16 -0.53
CA ASN A 76 -1.67 6.08 -0.22
C ASN A 76 -0.86 7.31 -0.65
N ILE A 77 -0.83 7.67 -1.93
CA ILE A 77 0.02 8.76 -2.44
C ILE A 77 -0.50 10.13 -1.99
N LYS A 78 -1.77 10.45 -2.26
CA LYS A 78 -2.38 11.77 -2.04
C LYS A 78 -2.29 12.21 -0.58
N LYS A 79 -2.46 11.27 0.36
CA LYS A 79 -2.37 11.54 1.82
C LYS A 79 -1.05 12.17 2.24
N LYS A 80 0.07 11.84 1.58
CA LYS A 80 1.38 12.46 1.85
C LYS A 80 1.36 13.94 1.47
N TYR A 81 0.85 14.26 0.30
CA TYR A 81 0.80 15.62 -0.23
C TYR A 81 -0.17 16.49 0.55
N ASP A 82 -1.34 15.94 0.91
CA ASP A 82 -2.33 16.61 1.75
C ASP A 82 -1.74 16.99 3.12
N ARG A 83 -0.99 16.08 3.76
CA ARG A 83 -0.32 16.36 5.04
C ARG A 83 0.79 17.39 4.93
N ALA A 84 1.48 17.42 3.79
CA ALA A 84 2.53 18.39 3.52
C ALA A 84 2.00 19.74 3.02
N ASN A 85 0.68 19.86 2.80
CA ASN A 85 0.02 21.04 2.24
C ASN A 85 0.64 21.50 0.92
N ILE A 86 0.97 20.54 0.05
CA ILE A 86 1.50 20.80 -1.30
C ILE A 86 0.64 20.10 -2.36
N PRO A 87 0.57 20.62 -3.60
CA PRO A 87 -0.19 19.97 -4.67
C PRO A 87 0.30 18.54 -4.94
N ALA A 88 -0.63 17.60 -5.05
CA ALA A 88 -0.34 16.23 -5.41
C ALA A 88 -0.12 16.10 -6.94
N PRO A 89 0.71 15.15 -7.39
CA PRO A 89 0.91 14.87 -8.81
C PRO A 89 -0.39 14.39 -9.46
N GLY A 90 -0.64 14.83 -10.70
CA GLY A 90 -1.88 14.55 -11.45
C GLY A 90 -1.98 13.14 -12.03
N PHE A 91 -1.86 12.11 -11.20
CA PHE A 91 -2.10 10.72 -11.63
C PHE A 91 -3.59 10.50 -11.94
N THR A 92 -3.87 9.65 -12.92
CA THR A 92 -5.24 9.31 -13.35
C THR A 92 -5.49 7.81 -13.21
N ALA A 93 -6.72 7.37 -13.49
CA ALA A 93 -7.05 5.94 -13.51
C ALA A 93 -6.34 5.17 -14.64
N ASP A 94 -5.74 5.85 -15.63
CA ASP A 94 -4.88 5.21 -16.63
C ASP A 94 -3.56 4.79 -15.98
N GLU A 95 -3.29 3.47 -15.95
CA GLU A 95 -2.08 2.88 -15.38
C GLU A 95 -0.80 3.47 -16.00
N LYS A 96 -0.84 3.94 -17.26
CA LYS A 96 0.32 4.57 -17.92
C LYS A 96 0.78 5.82 -17.18
N SER A 97 -0.14 6.55 -16.54
CA SER A 97 0.20 7.74 -15.76
C SER A 97 1.04 7.40 -14.52
N TRP A 98 1.03 6.15 -14.04
CA TRP A 98 1.73 5.72 -12.82
C TRP A 98 3.20 5.36 -13.06
N TYR A 99 3.70 5.58 -14.27
CA TYR A 99 5.08 5.30 -14.62
C TYR A 99 5.76 6.57 -15.09
N LEU A 100 7.09 6.59 -14.98
CA LEU A 100 7.86 7.62 -15.64
C LEU A 100 7.62 7.51 -17.15
N PRO A 101 7.50 8.65 -17.86
CA PRO A 101 7.49 8.63 -19.31
C PRO A 101 8.87 8.18 -19.77
N PHE A 102 8.99 6.91 -20.16
CA PHE A 102 10.13 6.48 -20.93
C PHE A 102 9.89 6.95 -22.36
N TYR A 103 10.70 7.89 -22.81
CA TYR A 103 10.72 8.29 -24.22
C TYR A 103 11.21 7.08 -25.02
N GLU A 104 10.43 6.66 -26.03
CA GLU A 104 10.90 5.76 -27.08
C GLU A 104 11.81 6.51 -28.06
#